data_AF-A0A5T0UIG6-F1
#
_entry.id   AF-A0A5T0UIG6-F1
#
_cell.length_a   1.000
_cell.length_b   1.000
_cell.length_c   1.000
_cell.angle_alpha   90.00
_cell.angle_beta   90.00
_cell.angle_gamma   90.00
#
_symmetry.space_group_name_H-M   'P 1'
#
loop_
_entity.id
_entity.type
_entity.pdbx_description
1 polymer ?
#
loop_
_entity_poly.entity_id
_entity_poly.type
_entity_poly.pdbx_seq_one_letter_code
_entity_poly.pdbx_strand_id
1 'polypeptide(L)'
;AAKRLLQMPSVQNDTILKQAIQKVAAGQELSSSMKTYLDLKYNQLQHEDELFSTLALKDNTQKITKVAKVLPDKYDFEQLDAIAYKLGQENTTNNPFEISNKFFDKNLRKKYKKLKGKQSKYSYVRSPEFADFQLVLNQFAKNNTD
;
A
#
# COMPACT_ATOMS: atom_id res chain seq x y z
N ALA A 1 -11.53 -7.32 11.11
CA ALA A 1 -10.09 -7.14 11.42
C ALA A 1 -9.45 -8.37 12.08
N ALA A 2 -9.76 -8.73 13.33
CA ALA A 2 -9.04 -9.78 14.06
C ALA A 2 -8.98 -11.17 13.36
N LYS A 3 -10.10 -11.63 12.78
CA LYS A 3 -10.14 -12.88 11.99
C LYS A 3 -9.18 -12.87 10.79
N ARG A 4 -8.96 -11.71 10.17
CA ARG A 4 -8.03 -11.53 9.03
C ARG A 4 -6.58 -11.51 9.50
N LEU A 5 -6.29 -10.83 10.61
CA LEU A 5 -4.95 -10.81 11.21
C LEU A 5 -4.45 -12.23 11.55
N LEU A 6 -5.32 -13.12 12.06
CA LEU A 6 -4.94 -14.52 12.34
C LEU A 6 -4.52 -15.32 11.10
N GLN A 7 -4.92 -14.90 9.90
CA GLN A 7 -4.52 -15.53 8.64
C GLN A 7 -3.16 -15.01 8.13
N MET A 8 -2.59 -13.98 8.77
CA MET A 8 -1.33 -13.37 8.36
C MET A 8 -0.13 -13.97 9.10
N PRO A 9 1.02 -14.20 8.43
CA PRO A 9 2.23 -14.74 9.06
C PRO A 9 2.80 -13.85 10.17
N SER A 10 2.52 -12.55 10.14
CA SER A 10 3.07 -11.54 11.07
C SER A 10 2.61 -11.69 12.52
N VAL A 11 1.53 -12.42 12.78
CA VAL A 11 0.93 -12.56 14.14
C VAL A 11 1.61 -13.67 14.97
N GLN A 12 2.64 -14.34 14.44
CA GLN A 12 3.16 -15.57 15.06
C GLN A 12 4.22 -15.36 16.14
N ASN A 13 4.84 -14.18 16.22
CA ASN A 13 6.04 -13.98 17.05
C ASN A 13 5.78 -13.52 18.49
N ASP A 14 4.54 -13.16 18.84
CA ASP A 14 4.14 -12.74 20.18
C ASP A 14 2.92 -13.53 20.64
N THR A 15 3.14 -14.40 21.64
CA THR A 15 2.11 -15.30 22.16
C THR A 15 0.96 -14.55 22.82
N ILE A 16 1.21 -13.46 23.54
CA ILE A 16 0.17 -12.71 24.25
C ILE A 16 -0.66 -11.92 23.24
N LEU A 17 -0.01 -11.27 22.27
CA LEU A 17 -0.69 -10.58 21.18
C LEU A 17 -1.54 -11.55 20.35
N LYS A 18 -1.01 -12.73 20.02
CA LYS A 18 -1.76 -13.77 19.30
C LYS A 18 -3.01 -14.20 20.07
N GLN A 19 -2.90 -14.46 21.37
CA GLN A 19 -4.03 -14.82 22.23
C GLN A 19 -5.07 -13.69 22.30
N ALA A 20 -4.62 -12.43 22.41
CA ALA A 20 -5.50 -11.28 22.40
C ALA A 20 -6.28 -11.19 21.07
N ILE A 21 -5.61 -11.37 19.93
CA ILE A 21 -6.27 -11.38 18.61
C ILE A 21 -7.27 -12.54 18.50
N GLN A 22 -6.95 -13.73 19.02
CA GLN A 22 -7.88 -14.86 19.06
C GLN A 22 -9.16 -14.55 19.87
N LYS A 23 -9.01 -13.93 21.04
CA LYS A 23 -10.15 -13.50 21.86
C LYS A 23 -11.04 -12.50 21.14
N VAL A 24 -10.44 -11.45 20.56
CA VAL A 24 -11.18 -10.44 19.79
C VAL A 24 -11.88 -11.08 18.57
N ALA A 25 -11.22 -12.01 17.89
CA ALA A 25 -11.83 -12.74 16.76
C ALA A 25 -13.03 -13.60 17.17
N ALA A 26 -13.04 -14.10 18.41
CA ALA A 26 -14.14 -14.84 19.02
C ALA A 26 -15.22 -13.95 19.68
N GLY A 27 -15.07 -12.62 19.65
CA GLY A 27 -15.99 -11.69 20.32
C GLY A 27 -15.86 -11.69 21.85
N GLN A 28 -14.73 -12.20 22.38
CA GLN A 28 -14.45 -12.24 23.81
C GLN A 28 -13.70 -11.00 24.26
N GLU A 29 -13.98 -10.55 25.48
CA GLU A 29 -13.22 -9.46 26.10
C GLU A 29 -11.79 -9.89 26.48
N LEU A 30 -10.90 -8.89 26.47
CA LEU A 30 -9.52 -9.03 26.94
C LEU A 30 -9.47 -8.90 28.46
N SER A 31 -8.65 -9.74 29.12
CA SER A 31 -8.38 -9.59 30.55
C SER A 31 -7.60 -8.29 30.82
N SER A 32 -7.68 -7.78 32.04
CA SER A 32 -6.93 -6.58 32.46
C SER A 32 -5.42 -6.75 32.24
N SER A 33 -4.86 -7.93 32.54
CA SER A 33 -3.45 -8.24 32.30
C SER A 33 -3.06 -8.18 30.82
N MET A 34 -3.92 -8.64 29.92
CA MET A 34 -3.69 -8.53 28.47
C MET A 34 -3.74 -7.07 28.03
N LYS A 35 -4.70 -6.28 28.53
CA LYS A 35 -4.78 -4.84 28.22
C LYS A 35 -3.52 -4.11 28.69
N THR A 36 -3.10 -4.30 29.94
CA THR A 36 -1.85 -3.71 30.47
C THR A 36 -0.62 -4.10 29.65
N TYR A 37 -0.51 -5.37 29.25
CA TYR A 37 0.58 -5.82 28.38
C TYR A 37 0.58 -5.07 27.03
N LEU A 38 -0.59 -4.96 26.39
CA LEU A 38 -0.74 -4.27 25.11
C LEU A 38 -0.41 -2.78 25.24
N ASP A 39 -0.82 -2.13 26.32
CA ASP A 39 -0.53 -0.71 26.57
C ASP A 39 0.99 -0.47 26.73
N LEU A 40 1.68 -1.34 27.49
CA LEU A 40 3.14 -1.27 27.65
C LEU A 40 3.86 -1.50 26.32
N LYS A 41 3.42 -2.50 25.53
CA LYS A 41 3.98 -2.78 24.21
C LYS A 41 3.74 -1.65 23.22
N TYR A 42 2.55 -1.07 23.24
CA TYR A 42 2.23 0.09 22.42
C TYR A 42 3.18 1.26 22.73
N ASN A 43 3.35 1.61 24.01
CA ASN A 43 4.24 2.71 24.41
C ASN A 43 5.70 2.44 24.02
N GLN A 44 6.19 1.20 24.19
CA GLN A 44 7.53 0.82 23.74
C GLN A 44 7.70 1.06 22.23
N LEU A 45 6.75 0.59 21.42
CA LEU A 45 6.80 0.72 19.96
C LEU A 45 6.67 2.18 19.51
N GLN A 46 5.89 3.00 20.21
CA GLN A 46 5.79 4.45 19.93
C GLN A 46 7.13 5.15 20.17
N HIS A 47 7.81 4.87 21.29
CA HIS A 47 9.13 5.45 21.53
C HIS A 47 10.19 4.94 20.55
N GLU A 48 10.14 3.66 20.16
CA GLU A 48 11.02 3.15 19.09
C GLU A 48 10.76 3.88 17.75
N ASP A 49 9.49 4.14 17.40
CA ASP A 49 9.13 4.90 16.20
C ASP A 49 9.64 6.35 16.26
N GLU A 50 9.45 7.03 17.39
CA GLU A 50 9.94 8.41 17.61
C GLU A 50 11.47 8.52 17.42
N LEU A 51 12.22 7.51 17.88
CA LEU A 51 13.69 7.52 17.83
C LEU A 51 14.25 7.07 16.48
N PHE A 52 13.60 6.12 15.79
CA PHE A 52 14.23 5.41 14.68
C PHE A 52 13.51 5.55 13.33
N SER A 53 12.26 6.01 13.27
CA SER A 53 11.50 6.12 12.02
C SER A 53 12.20 6.99 10.98
N THR A 54 12.82 8.08 11.40
CA THR A 54 13.50 9.04 10.51
C THR A 54 14.73 8.44 9.82
N LEU A 55 15.40 7.45 10.43
CA LEU A 55 16.57 6.78 9.86
C LEU A 55 16.24 5.98 8.59
N ALA A 56 15.00 5.49 8.48
CA ALA A 56 14.52 4.73 7.33
C ALA A 56 13.81 5.60 6.28
N LEU A 57 13.60 6.89 6.55
CA LEU A 57 12.90 7.78 5.62
C LEU A 57 13.74 8.02 4.37
N LYS A 58 13.15 7.72 3.22
CA LYS A 58 13.76 7.96 1.92
C LYS A 58 13.37 9.33 1.39
N ASP A 59 14.35 10.20 1.24
CA ASP A 59 14.15 11.50 0.60
C ASP A 59 13.91 11.33 -0.92
N ASN A 60 12.81 11.90 -1.42
CA ASN A 60 12.49 11.99 -2.84
C ASN A 60 12.47 13.43 -3.35
N THR A 61 12.85 14.42 -2.54
CA THR A 61 12.83 15.85 -2.88
C THR A 61 13.59 16.13 -4.17
N GLN A 62 14.79 15.59 -4.33
CA GLN A 62 15.57 15.76 -5.58
C GLN A 62 14.85 15.26 -6.83
N LYS A 63 14.07 14.17 -6.72
CA LYS A 63 13.28 13.65 -7.84
C LYS A 63 12.13 14.58 -8.18
N ILE A 64 11.44 15.07 -7.14
CA ILE A 64 10.34 16.03 -7.29
C ILE A 64 10.87 17.31 -7.94
N THR A 65 11.95 17.89 -7.42
CA THR A 65 12.58 19.10 -7.97
C THR A 65 13.01 18.91 -9.42
N LYS A 66 13.53 17.72 -9.79
CA LYS A 66 13.91 17.45 -11.17
C LYS A 66 12.71 17.43 -12.11
N VAL A 67 11.60 16.80 -11.72
CA VAL A 67 10.39 16.70 -12.53
C VAL A 67 9.62 18.03 -12.56
N ALA A 68 9.65 18.81 -11.48
CA ALA A 68 9.01 20.12 -11.42
C ALA A 68 9.52 21.09 -12.49
N LYS A 69 10.78 20.94 -12.94
CA LYS A 69 11.39 21.81 -13.97
C LYS A 69 10.74 21.73 -15.35
N VAL A 70 9.99 20.68 -15.65
CA VAL A 70 9.29 20.54 -16.94
C VAL A 70 7.86 21.05 -16.89
N LEU A 71 7.37 21.45 -15.72
CA LEU A 71 6.00 21.95 -15.54
C LEU A 71 5.93 23.44 -15.93
N PRO A 72 4.77 23.92 -16.39
CA PRO A 72 4.54 25.35 -16.60
C PRO A 72 4.56 26.10 -15.25
N ASP A 73 5.00 27.36 -15.28
CA ASP A 73 5.06 28.21 -14.08
C ASP A 73 3.68 28.51 -13.47
N LYS A 74 2.62 28.42 -14.28
CA LYS A 74 1.23 28.57 -13.87
C LYS A 74 0.47 27.29 -14.21
N TYR A 75 -0.47 26.92 -13.34
CA TYR A 75 -1.33 25.78 -13.57
C TYR A 75 -2.19 26.01 -14.82
N ASP A 76 -2.11 25.06 -15.76
CA ASP A 76 -2.89 25.01 -16.99
C ASP A 76 -3.05 23.54 -17.38
N PHE A 77 -4.29 23.05 -17.41
CA PHE A 77 -4.56 21.63 -17.65
C PHE A 77 -4.13 21.18 -19.05
N GLU A 78 -4.40 21.98 -20.08
CA GLU A 78 -4.09 21.64 -21.47
C GLU A 78 -2.57 21.56 -21.68
N GLN A 79 -1.82 22.49 -21.09
CA GLN A 79 -0.35 22.44 -21.13
C GLN A 79 0.19 21.23 -20.37
N LEU A 80 -0.37 20.92 -19.21
CA LEU A 80 0.03 19.74 -18.43
C LEU A 80 -0.27 18.44 -19.18
N ASP A 81 -1.43 18.35 -19.84
CA ASP A 81 -1.82 17.18 -20.63
C ASP A 81 -0.90 17.01 -21.84
N ALA A 82 -0.60 18.08 -22.57
CA ALA A 82 0.36 18.05 -23.68
C ALA A 82 1.76 17.58 -23.25
N ILE A 83 2.24 18.06 -22.09
CA ILE A 83 3.52 17.63 -21.50
C ILE A 83 3.46 16.15 -21.11
N ALA A 84 2.35 15.70 -20.51
CA ALA A 84 2.15 14.31 -20.13
C ALA A 84 2.15 13.38 -21.35
N TYR A 85 1.46 13.74 -22.43
CA TYR A 85 1.48 13.01 -23.70
C TYR A 85 2.89 12.85 -24.26
N LYS A 86 3.63 13.96 -24.34
CA LYS A 86 5.02 13.94 -24.83
C LYS A 86 5.90 13.02 -23.99
N LEU A 87 5.86 13.16 -22.66
CA LEU A 87 6.65 12.33 -21.75
C LEU A 87 6.25 10.86 -21.81
N GLY A 88 4.94 10.57 -21.94
CA GLY A 88 4.41 9.23 -22.14
C GLY A 88 5.03 8.60 -23.39
N GLN A 89 4.86 9.25 -24.54
CA GLN A 89 5.41 8.78 -25.83
C GLN A 89 6.91 8.51 -25.78
N GLU A 90 7.69 9.42 -25.21
CA GLU A 90 9.15 9.26 -25.06
C GLU A 90 9.53 8.05 -24.18
N ASN A 91 8.70 7.71 -23.18
CA ASN A 91 8.99 6.68 -22.19
C ASN A 91 8.30 5.33 -22.45
N THR A 92 7.52 5.19 -23.51
CA THR A 92 6.79 3.95 -23.85
C THR A 92 7.07 3.47 -25.29
N THR A 93 8.29 3.71 -25.79
CA THR A 93 8.69 3.45 -27.19
C THR A 93 9.06 1.99 -27.50
N ASN A 94 9.40 1.17 -26.51
CA ASN A 94 10.06 -0.12 -26.73
C ASN A 94 9.11 -1.33 -26.72
N ASN A 95 7.81 -1.11 -26.60
CA ASN A 95 6.80 -2.14 -26.55
C ASN A 95 5.44 -1.62 -27.04
N PRO A 96 4.55 -2.50 -27.53
CA PRO A 96 3.27 -2.10 -28.14
C PRO A 96 2.12 -1.92 -27.13
N PHE A 97 2.41 -1.85 -25.82
CA PHE A 97 1.39 -1.86 -24.76
C PHE A 97 1.31 -0.55 -23.99
N GLU A 98 2.01 0.49 -24.44
CA GLU A 98 2.11 1.79 -23.74
C GLU A 98 2.65 1.65 -22.31
N ILE A 99 3.43 0.59 -22.05
CA ILE A 99 4.06 0.36 -20.77
C ILE A 99 5.40 1.09 -20.74
N SER A 100 5.75 1.70 -19.61
CA SER A 100 7.07 2.32 -19.42
C SER A 100 8.19 1.36 -19.85
N ASN A 101 9.10 1.86 -20.68
CA ASN A 101 10.27 1.14 -21.21
C ASN A 101 11.02 0.39 -20.11
N LYS A 102 11.27 1.06 -18.98
CA LYS A 102 11.96 0.50 -17.82
C LYS A 102 11.19 -0.67 -17.18
N PHE A 103 9.88 -0.52 -17.03
CA PHE A 103 9.05 -1.59 -16.45
C PHE A 103 8.96 -2.77 -17.41
N PHE A 104 8.76 -2.51 -18.71
CA PHE A 104 8.70 -3.56 -19.71
C PHE A 104 10.00 -4.36 -19.75
N ASP A 105 11.16 -3.69 -19.82
CA ASP A 105 12.47 -4.35 -19.86
C ASP A 105 12.76 -5.20 -18.64
N LYS A 106 12.48 -4.64 -17.45
CA LYS A 106 12.75 -5.32 -16.19
C LYS A 106 11.80 -6.48 -15.93
N ASN A 107 10.51 -6.28 -16.16
CA ASN A 107 9.47 -7.17 -15.65
C ASN A 107 8.77 -8.00 -16.72
N LEU A 108 8.73 -7.57 -17.99
CA LEU A 108 7.87 -8.18 -19.01
C LEU A 108 8.61 -8.71 -20.24
N ARG A 109 9.72 -8.09 -20.67
CA ARG A 109 10.41 -8.38 -21.94
C ARG A 109 10.66 -9.86 -22.18
N LYS A 110 11.08 -10.59 -21.14
CA LYS A 110 11.38 -12.04 -21.23
C LYS A 110 10.14 -12.95 -21.19
N LYS A 111 8.98 -12.47 -20.74
CA LYS A 111 7.79 -13.32 -20.48
C LYS A 111 6.48 -12.85 -21.10
N TYR A 112 6.38 -11.65 -21.67
CA TYR A 112 5.10 -11.08 -22.11
C TYR A 112 4.35 -11.98 -23.11
N LYS A 113 5.06 -12.66 -24.03
CA LYS A 113 4.45 -13.64 -24.95
C LYS A 113 3.78 -14.80 -24.21
N LYS A 114 4.37 -15.27 -23.10
CA LYS A 114 3.82 -16.34 -22.25
C LYS A 114 2.64 -15.87 -21.40
N LEU A 115 2.42 -14.56 -21.26
CA LEU A 115 1.28 -13.99 -20.55
C LEU A 115 0.00 -13.98 -21.39
N LYS A 116 0.10 -14.19 -22.72
CA LYS A 116 -1.06 -14.24 -23.61
C LYS A 116 -2.10 -15.25 -23.08
N GLY A 117 -3.31 -14.78 -22.83
CA GLY A 117 -4.43 -15.59 -22.34
C GLY A 117 -4.39 -15.97 -20.85
N LYS A 118 -3.32 -15.65 -20.10
CA LYS A 118 -3.18 -16.06 -18.69
C LYS A 118 -4.23 -15.46 -17.75
N GLN A 119 -4.77 -14.29 -18.09
CA GLN A 119 -5.76 -13.58 -17.28
C GLN A 119 -7.21 -13.78 -17.77
N SER A 120 -7.43 -14.63 -18.79
CA SER A 120 -8.76 -14.81 -19.42
C SER A 120 -9.87 -15.29 -18.49
N LYS A 121 -9.52 -15.92 -17.36
CA LYS A 121 -10.46 -16.43 -16.35
C LYS A 121 -10.38 -15.68 -15.02
N TYR A 122 -9.67 -14.56 -14.96
CA TYR A 122 -9.59 -13.77 -13.73
C TYR A 122 -10.94 -13.12 -13.45
N SER A 123 -11.32 -13.11 -12.18
CA SER A 123 -12.53 -12.44 -11.73
C SER A 123 -12.23 -11.67 -10.45
N TYR A 124 -12.61 -10.40 -10.44
CA TYR A 124 -12.45 -9.51 -9.29
C TYR A 124 -13.76 -9.31 -8.52
N VAL A 125 -14.81 -10.07 -8.84
CA VAL A 125 -16.15 -9.90 -8.25
C VAL A 125 -16.31 -10.63 -6.92
N ARG A 126 -15.35 -11.48 -6.54
CA ARG A 126 -15.33 -12.22 -5.27
C ARG A 126 -13.94 -12.15 -4.68
N SER A 127 -13.80 -11.39 -3.59
CA SER A 127 -12.51 -11.11 -2.96
C SER A 127 -12.69 -10.82 -1.47
N PRO A 128 -11.84 -11.36 -0.57
CA PRO A 128 -11.83 -10.92 0.83
C PRO A 128 -11.49 -9.42 0.98
N GLU A 129 -10.85 -8.83 -0.04
CA GLU A 129 -10.49 -7.41 -0.12
C GLU A 129 -11.70 -6.47 -0.02
N PHE A 130 -12.91 -6.90 -0.39
CA PHE A 130 -14.12 -6.09 -0.18
C PHE A 130 -14.41 -5.90 1.32
N ALA A 131 -14.29 -6.97 2.10
CA ALA A 131 -14.47 -6.91 3.55
C ALA A 131 -13.32 -6.15 4.23
N ASP A 132 -12.10 -6.29 3.72
CA ASP A 132 -10.94 -5.53 4.21
C ASP A 132 -11.10 -4.03 3.90
N PHE A 133 -11.59 -3.68 2.71
CA PHE A 133 -11.87 -2.29 2.33
C PHE A 133 -12.99 -1.68 3.18
N GLN A 134 -14.01 -2.45 3.56
CA GLN A 134 -15.03 -1.97 4.50
C GLN A 134 -14.44 -1.55 5.86
N LEU A 135 -13.33 -2.16 6.31
CA LEU A 135 -12.65 -1.72 7.54
C LEU A 135 -12.06 -0.31 7.38
N VAL A 136 -11.53 0.02 6.20
CA VAL A 136 -11.05 1.38 5.88
C VAL A 136 -12.22 2.36 5.89
N LEU A 137 -13.33 2.03 5.23
CA LEU A 137 -14.53 2.88 5.19
C LEU A 137 -15.11 3.13 6.60
N ASN A 138 -15.16 2.09 7.43
CA ASN A 138 -15.60 2.22 8.82
C ASN A 138 -14.69 3.17 9.61
N GLN A 139 -13.37 3.13 9.35
CA GLN A 139 -12.42 4.01 10.03
C GLN A 139 -12.54 5.46 9.54
N PHE A 140 -12.78 5.68 8.24
CA PHE A 140 -13.04 7.01 7.68
C PHE A 140 -14.33 7.61 8.26
N ALA A 141 -15.42 6.84 8.29
CA ALA A 141 -16.67 7.27 8.89
C ALA A 141 -16.51 7.62 10.38
N LYS A 142 -15.79 6.79 11.15
CA LYS A 142 -15.50 7.07 12.57
C LYS A 142 -14.69 8.34 12.77
N ASN A 143 -13.80 8.65 11.83
CA ASN A 143 -12.92 9.82 11.89
C ASN A 143 -13.49 11.05 11.18
N ASN A 144 -14.70 10.96 10.60
CA ASN A 144 -15.29 12.00 9.74
C ASN A 144 -14.31 12.46 8.64
N THR A 145 -13.68 11.50 7.96
CA THR A 145 -12.75 11.75 6.85
C THR A 145 -13.51 11.84 5.53
N ASP A 146 -13.31 12.93 4.79
CA ASP A 146 -13.86 13.19 3.45
C ASP A 146 -12.95 12.68 2.31
#